data_AF-A0A3P0PKE0-F1
#
_entry.id   AF-A0A3P0PKE0-F1
#
_cell.length_a   1.000
_cell.length_b   1.000
_cell.length_c   1.000
_cell.angle_alpha   90.00
_cell.angle_beta   90.00
_cell.angle_gamma   90.00
#
_symmetry.space_group_name_H-M   'P 1'
#
loop_
_entity.id
_entity.type
_entity.pdbx_description
1 polymer ?
#
loop_
_entity_poly.entity_id
_entity_poly.type
_entity_poly.pdbx_seq_one_letter_code
_entity_poly.pdbx_strand_id
1 'polypeptide(L)'
;MTAMLYQLTATTAQMCPPVAAATPAGWLDHWQTLIGATTGGLLGVAGAWVVAVSARSRERRIAAGMVLPDLMQLVAAGQSLETALNNIKEIVSFDAEQRVDARAFSGIRKLDARRPRLFALHTATIGQLSDIDASLYAHLFQCRMIHQVFEEGMEVRRVRHGAMMTLSFDPRDRSAMPPEAPPDRQLYADWRLCVEHATLANYFLNRRVFSRWPRWCQRVRMKCFPNDLDQRSAALLKSGTLPAPSPRASAAPAATA
;
A
#
# COMPACT_ATOMS: atom_id res chain seq x y z
N MET A 1 -67.29 57.67 19.91
CA MET A 1 -67.05 56.93 21.17
C MET A 1 -65.99 55.83 21.06
N THR A 2 -65.30 55.66 19.92
CA THR A 2 -64.27 54.63 19.71
C THR A 2 -62.83 55.12 20.00
N ALA A 3 -62.59 56.43 19.94
CA ALA A 3 -61.26 57.01 20.19
C ALA A 3 -60.81 56.95 21.67
N MET A 4 -61.74 57.04 22.62
CA MET A 4 -61.42 56.94 24.05
C MET A 4 -60.99 55.54 24.48
N LEU A 5 -61.54 54.50 23.86
CA LEU A 5 -61.15 53.12 24.16
C LEU A 5 -59.71 52.84 23.74
N TYR A 6 -59.25 53.38 22.61
CA TYR A 6 -57.89 53.20 22.12
C TYR A 6 -56.84 53.94 22.97
N GLN A 7 -57.19 55.12 23.49
CA GLN A 7 -56.31 55.87 24.40
C GLN A 7 -56.21 55.22 25.78
N LEU A 8 -57.28 54.58 26.28
CA LEU A 8 -57.27 53.85 27.56
C LEU A 8 -56.45 52.54 27.50
N THR A 9 -56.48 51.81 26.38
CA THR A 9 -55.61 50.62 26.21
C THR A 9 -54.15 51.00 25.96
N ALA A 10 -53.87 52.09 25.25
CA ALA A 10 -52.49 52.54 25.02
C ALA A 10 -51.81 53.07 26.29
N THR A 11 -52.56 53.76 27.17
CA THR A 11 -52.01 54.30 28.43
C THR A 11 -51.85 53.21 29.50
N THR A 12 -52.72 52.20 29.54
CA THR A 12 -52.55 51.06 30.46
C THR A 12 -51.34 50.19 30.10
N ALA A 13 -50.99 50.08 28.81
CA ALA A 13 -49.77 49.38 28.37
C ALA A 13 -48.46 50.10 28.76
N GLN A 14 -48.49 51.42 29.00
CA GLN A 14 -47.32 52.22 29.40
C GLN A 14 -47.15 52.36 30.92
N MET A 15 -48.18 52.04 31.72
CA MET A 15 -48.12 52.13 33.19
C MET A 15 -47.72 50.83 33.88
N CYS A 16 -47.55 49.72 33.13
CA CYS A 16 -46.85 48.57 33.68
C CYS A 16 -45.35 48.85 33.57
N PRO A 17 -44.62 49.08 34.69
CA PRO A 17 -43.17 49.00 34.64
C PRO A 17 -42.82 47.62 34.05
N PRO A 18 -41.73 47.48 33.28
CA PRO A 18 -41.29 46.15 32.88
C PRO A 18 -41.10 45.38 34.18
N VAL A 19 -41.99 44.44 34.44
CA VAL A 19 -41.78 43.46 35.49
C VAL A 19 -40.58 42.70 34.97
N ALA A 20 -39.40 43.08 35.45
CA ALA A 20 -38.25 42.21 35.40
C ALA A 20 -38.67 40.98 36.17
N ALA A 21 -39.21 40.00 35.42
CA ALA A 21 -39.45 38.67 35.90
C ALA A 21 -38.08 38.07 36.18
N ALA A 22 -37.47 38.48 37.30
CA ALA A 22 -36.44 37.75 37.99
C ALA A 22 -37.10 36.49 38.57
N THR A 23 -37.63 35.68 37.67
CA THR A 23 -38.16 34.37 37.97
C THR A 23 -36.95 33.42 38.00
N PRO A 24 -36.89 32.46 38.92
CA PRO A 24 -35.89 31.40 38.89
C PRO A 24 -35.92 30.59 37.57
N ALA A 25 -36.92 30.80 36.72
CA ALA A 25 -37.00 30.31 35.35
C ALA A 25 -35.87 30.84 34.44
N GLY A 26 -35.39 32.07 34.63
CA GLY A 26 -34.28 32.60 33.81
C GLY A 26 -32.95 31.86 34.01
N TRP A 27 -32.74 31.29 35.20
CA TRP A 27 -31.60 30.41 35.49
C TRP A 27 -31.76 29.04 34.79
N LEU A 28 -32.97 28.48 34.83
CA LEU A 28 -33.30 27.23 34.12
C LEU A 28 -33.13 27.37 32.60
N ASP A 29 -33.60 28.46 32.02
CA ASP A 29 -33.45 28.77 30.60
C ASP A 29 -31.98 28.93 30.20
N HIS A 30 -31.15 29.54 31.06
CA HIS A 30 -29.71 29.66 30.84
C HIS A 30 -29.00 28.30 30.86
N TRP A 31 -29.33 27.42 31.81
CA TRP A 31 -28.76 26.08 31.85
C TRP A 31 -29.19 25.23 30.66
N GLN A 32 -30.46 25.31 30.26
CA GLN A 32 -30.96 24.61 29.07
C GLN A 32 -30.26 25.12 27.80
N THR A 33 -30.08 26.44 27.66
CA THR A 33 -29.36 27.03 26.52
C THR A 33 -27.88 26.64 26.52
N LEU A 34 -27.23 26.61 27.69
CA LEU A 34 -25.84 26.18 27.85
C LEU A 34 -25.65 24.70 27.49
N ILE A 35 -26.55 23.82 27.95
CA ILE A 35 -26.54 22.39 27.61
C ILE A 35 -26.82 22.20 26.11
N GLY A 36 -27.76 22.96 25.55
CA GLY A 36 -28.07 22.94 24.11
C GLY A 36 -26.87 23.37 23.26
N ALA A 37 -26.20 24.46 23.62
CA ALA A 37 -25.02 24.96 22.92
C ALA A 37 -23.83 23.99 23.02
N THR A 38 -23.58 23.42 24.20
CA THR A 38 -22.49 22.44 24.40
C THR A 38 -22.76 21.14 23.65
N THR A 39 -23.98 20.60 23.73
CA THR A 39 -24.36 19.37 23.03
C THR A 39 -24.34 19.58 21.51
N GLY A 40 -24.89 20.70 21.03
CA GLY A 40 -24.86 21.08 19.60
C GLY A 40 -23.44 21.26 19.09
N GLY A 41 -22.56 21.91 19.87
CA GLY A 41 -21.14 22.05 19.55
C GLY A 41 -20.41 20.71 19.48
N LEU A 42 -20.63 19.81 20.45
CA LEU A 42 -20.03 18.46 20.45
C LEU A 42 -20.49 17.62 19.26
N LEU A 43 -21.79 17.65 18.94
CA LEU A 43 -22.33 16.96 17.77
C LEU A 43 -21.77 17.55 16.46
N GLY A 44 -21.58 18.87 16.39
CA GLY A 44 -20.93 19.53 15.26
C GLY A 44 -19.49 19.07 15.06
N VAL A 45 -18.70 19.02 16.13
CA VAL A 45 -17.30 18.52 16.09
C VAL A 45 -17.25 17.05 15.71
N ALA A 46 -18.14 16.22 16.28
CA ALA A 46 -18.22 14.80 15.95
C ALA A 46 -18.58 14.59 14.46
N GLY A 47 -19.56 15.34 13.95
CA GLY A 47 -19.95 15.31 12.54
C GLY A 47 -18.80 15.71 11.61
N ALA A 48 -18.11 16.82 11.92
CA ALA A 48 -16.94 17.27 11.16
C ALA A 48 -15.81 16.22 11.16
N TRP A 49 -15.56 15.58 12.31
CA TRP A 49 -14.57 14.50 12.42
C TRP A 49 -14.96 13.30 11.54
N VAL A 50 -16.20 12.84 11.59
CA VAL A 50 -16.69 11.72 10.76
C VAL A 50 -16.48 12.01 9.28
N VAL A 51 -16.87 13.21 8.82
CA VAL A 51 -16.66 13.63 7.42
C VAL A 51 -15.18 13.65 7.07
N ALA A 52 -14.33 14.26 7.89
CA ALA A 52 -12.88 14.34 7.64
C ALA A 52 -12.24 12.94 7.55
N VAL A 53 -12.61 12.01 8.43
CA VAL A 53 -12.11 10.62 8.40
C VAL A 53 -12.61 9.88 7.17
N SER A 54 -13.88 10.06 6.81
CA SER A 54 -14.45 9.41 5.62
C SER A 54 -13.76 9.87 4.33
N ALA A 55 -13.54 11.19 4.17
CA ALA A 55 -12.85 11.77 3.02
C ALA A 55 -11.43 11.21 2.88
N ARG A 56 -10.64 11.24 3.97
CA ARG A 56 -9.28 10.69 3.99
C ARG A 56 -9.25 9.18 3.75
N SER A 57 -10.28 8.45 4.18
CA SER A 57 -10.38 7.00 3.91
C SER A 57 -10.61 6.71 2.43
N ARG A 58 -11.39 7.56 1.74
CA ARG A 58 -11.68 7.44 0.31
C ARG A 58 -10.44 7.72 -0.52
N GLU A 59 -9.73 8.81 -0.25
CA GLU A 59 -8.47 9.15 -0.94
C GLU A 59 -7.45 8.02 -0.84
N ARG A 60 -7.25 7.48 0.36
CA ARG A 60 -6.33 6.35 0.57
C ARG A 60 -6.76 5.09 -0.16
N ARG A 61 -8.06 4.80 -0.25
CA ARG A 61 -8.57 3.66 -1.04
C ARG A 61 -8.35 3.87 -2.53
N ILE A 62 -8.47 5.10 -3.03
CA ILE A 62 -8.17 5.44 -4.43
C ILE A 62 -6.68 5.23 -4.69
N ALA A 63 -5.79 5.80 -3.87
CA ALA A 63 -4.35 5.63 -3.99
C ALA A 63 -3.92 4.16 -3.93
N ALA A 64 -4.46 3.40 -2.96
CA ALA A 64 -4.23 1.96 -2.86
C ALA A 64 -4.79 1.20 -4.08
N GLY A 65 -5.96 1.60 -4.57
CA GLY A 65 -6.59 1.03 -5.76
C GLY A 65 -5.79 1.26 -7.04
N MET A 66 -5.02 2.35 -7.13
CA MET A 66 -4.12 2.60 -8.26
C MET A 66 -2.91 1.67 -8.25
N VAL A 67 -2.33 1.40 -7.07
CA VAL A 67 -1.11 0.58 -6.95
C VAL A 67 -1.41 -0.93 -6.92
N LEU A 68 -2.62 -1.32 -6.49
CA LEU A 68 -3.00 -2.72 -6.32
C LEU A 68 -2.85 -3.57 -7.60
N PRO A 69 -3.27 -3.14 -8.80
CA PRO A 69 -3.09 -3.92 -10.02
C PRO A 69 -1.62 -4.24 -10.32
N ASP A 70 -0.73 -3.27 -10.15
CA ASP A 70 0.73 -3.45 -10.36
C ASP A 70 1.29 -4.52 -9.41
N LEU A 71 0.91 -4.45 -8.12
CA LEU A 71 1.33 -5.45 -7.14
C LEU A 71 0.81 -6.84 -7.48
N MET A 72 -0.46 -6.95 -7.89
CA MET A 72 -1.04 -8.23 -8.29
C MET A 72 -0.37 -8.81 -9.53
N GLN A 73 -0.05 -7.97 -10.52
CA GLN A 73 0.67 -8.39 -11.72
C GLN A 73 2.09 -8.87 -11.38
N LEU A 74 2.82 -8.17 -10.51
CA LEU A 74 4.12 -8.61 -10.01
C LEU A 74 4.05 -9.97 -9.32
N VAL A 75 3.11 -10.13 -8.38
CA VAL A 75 2.94 -11.38 -7.63
C VAL A 75 2.57 -12.53 -8.56
N ALA A 76 1.64 -12.32 -9.49
CA ALA A 76 1.25 -13.33 -10.47
C ALA A 76 2.40 -13.69 -11.42
N ALA A 77 3.16 -12.71 -11.90
CA ALA A 77 4.34 -12.92 -12.72
C ALA A 77 5.41 -13.72 -11.95
N GLY A 78 5.66 -13.40 -10.69
CA GLY A 78 6.57 -14.13 -9.83
C GLY A 78 6.15 -15.58 -9.60
N GLN A 79 4.89 -15.82 -9.24
CA GLN A 79 4.36 -17.17 -9.02
C GLN A 79 4.36 -18.03 -10.29
N SER A 80 3.97 -17.44 -11.43
CA SER A 80 3.98 -18.15 -12.71
C SER A 80 5.40 -18.47 -13.17
N LEU A 81 6.37 -17.58 -12.92
CA LEU A 81 7.78 -17.84 -13.18
C LEU A 81 8.32 -18.98 -12.32
N GLU A 82 8.11 -18.93 -11.01
CA GLU A 82 8.58 -19.98 -10.09
C GLU A 82 7.98 -21.35 -10.45
N THR A 83 6.69 -21.38 -10.79
CA THR A 83 6.03 -22.60 -11.28
C THR A 83 6.68 -23.10 -12.56
N ALA A 84 6.95 -22.20 -13.52
CA ALA A 84 7.58 -22.55 -14.78
C ALA A 84 9.05 -22.99 -14.63
N LEU A 85 9.76 -22.52 -13.61
CA LEU A 85 11.13 -22.93 -13.29
C LEU A 85 11.16 -24.27 -12.56
N ASN A 86 10.22 -24.53 -11.66
CA ASN A 86 10.09 -25.82 -10.97
C ASN A 86 9.74 -26.97 -11.92
N ASN A 87 9.10 -26.66 -13.06
CA ASN A 87 8.79 -27.64 -14.11
C ASN A 87 9.98 -27.96 -15.02
N ILE A 88 11.11 -27.26 -14.91
CA ILE A 88 12.32 -27.58 -15.67
C ILE A 88 12.97 -28.80 -15.00
N LYS A 89 13.12 -29.90 -15.73
CA LYS A 89 13.79 -31.11 -15.23
C LYS A 89 15.19 -30.74 -14.75
N GLU A 90 15.49 -31.06 -13.50
CA GLU A 90 16.83 -30.86 -12.95
C GLU A 90 17.84 -31.71 -13.72
N ILE A 91 18.91 -31.06 -14.16
CA ILE A 91 20.05 -31.75 -14.78
C ILE A 91 20.91 -32.28 -13.62
N VAL A 92 20.82 -33.59 -13.38
CA VAL A 92 21.46 -34.28 -12.24
C VAL A 92 22.97 -34.08 -12.20
N SER A 93 23.61 -33.79 -13.35
CA SER A 93 25.06 -33.61 -13.48
C SER A 93 25.59 -32.23 -13.07
N PHE A 94 24.73 -31.29 -12.69
CA PHE A 94 25.17 -29.96 -12.25
C PHE A 94 25.43 -29.92 -10.75
N ASP A 95 26.51 -29.23 -10.37
CA ASP A 95 26.77 -28.86 -8.98
C ASP A 95 25.71 -27.87 -8.47
N ALA A 96 25.59 -27.75 -7.15
CA ALA A 96 24.58 -26.89 -6.52
C ALA A 96 24.65 -25.43 -7.01
N GLU A 97 25.86 -24.90 -7.21
CA GLU A 97 26.07 -23.55 -7.72
C GLU A 97 25.67 -23.40 -9.19
N GLN A 98 26.05 -24.36 -10.03
CA GLN A 98 25.66 -24.40 -11.44
C GLN A 98 24.14 -24.51 -11.62
N ARG A 99 23.44 -25.22 -10.74
CA ARG A 99 21.96 -25.28 -10.74
C ARG A 99 21.34 -23.91 -10.44
N VAL A 100 21.91 -23.17 -9.48
CA VAL A 100 21.43 -21.82 -9.15
C VAL A 100 21.62 -20.87 -10.33
N ASP A 101 22.78 -20.90 -10.97
CA ASP A 101 23.07 -20.06 -12.13
C ASP A 101 22.22 -20.43 -13.35
N ALA A 102 22.06 -21.72 -13.64
CA ALA A 102 21.20 -22.19 -14.72
C ALA A 102 19.72 -21.82 -14.49
N ARG A 103 19.25 -21.88 -13.23
CA ARG A 103 17.90 -21.44 -12.85
C ARG A 103 17.75 -19.93 -13.04
N ALA A 104 18.72 -19.14 -12.57
CA ALA A 104 18.72 -17.69 -12.73
C ALA A 104 18.71 -17.27 -14.20
N PHE A 105 19.60 -17.85 -15.02
CA PHE A 105 19.64 -17.63 -16.46
C PHE A 105 18.29 -17.96 -17.13
N SER A 106 17.72 -19.12 -16.81
CA SER A 106 16.41 -19.54 -17.31
C SER A 106 15.28 -18.59 -16.88
N GLY A 107 15.36 -18.09 -15.63
CA GLY A 107 14.43 -17.13 -15.05
C GLY A 107 14.46 -15.80 -15.77
N ILE A 108 15.64 -15.20 -15.91
CA ILE A 108 15.85 -13.92 -16.61
C ILE A 108 15.42 -14.01 -18.07
N ARG A 109 15.75 -15.11 -18.76
CA ARG A 109 15.31 -15.31 -20.15
C ARG A 109 13.79 -15.34 -20.27
N LYS A 110 13.08 -15.99 -19.34
CA LYS A 110 11.61 -16.00 -19.32
C LYS A 110 11.04 -14.62 -18.99
N LEU A 111 11.67 -13.88 -18.08
CA LEU A 111 11.27 -12.52 -17.69
C LEU A 111 11.43 -11.52 -18.83
N ASP A 112 12.46 -11.65 -19.67
CA ASP A 112 12.62 -10.74 -20.81
C ASP A 112 11.40 -10.75 -21.74
N ALA A 113 10.74 -11.90 -21.90
CA ALA A 113 9.55 -12.06 -22.73
C ALA A 113 8.23 -11.70 -22.04
N ARG A 114 8.14 -11.78 -20.69
CA ARG A 114 6.85 -11.78 -19.98
C ARG A 114 6.77 -10.85 -18.77
N ARG A 115 7.79 -10.04 -18.49
CA ARG A 115 7.75 -9.13 -17.35
C ARG A 115 6.62 -8.10 -17.46
N PRO A 116 5.90 -7.81 -16.37
CA PRO A 116 4.85 -6.81 -16.36
C PRO A 116 5.44 -5.40 -16.47
N ARG A 117 4.73 -4.50 -17.17
CA ARG A 117 5.06 -3.07 -17.18
C ARG A 117 4.30 -2.40 -16.04
N LEU A 118 5.02 -2.00 -15.00
CA LEU A 118 4.41 -1.34 -13.85
C LEU A 118 4.38 0.17 -14.08
N PHE A 119 3.25 0.79 -13.79
CA PHE A 119 3.05 2.23 -14.00
C PHE A 119 2.79 2.94 -12.68
N ALA A 120 1.79 2.51 -11.93
CA ALA A 120 1.36 3.13 -10.69
C ALA A 120 2.44 3.06 -9.60
N LEU A 121 3.20 1.96 -9.52
CA LEU A 121 4.28 1.78 -8.54
C LEU A 121 5.38 2.87 -8.68
N HIS A 122 5.56 3.46 -9.86
CA HIS A 122 6.57 4.49 -10.11
C HIS A 122 6.07 5.92 -9.93
N THR A 123 4.79 6.09 -9.58
CA THR A 123 4.17 7.40 -9.40
C THR A 123 4.29 7.93 -7.97
N ALA A 124 3.91 9.21 -7.76
CA ALA A 124 3.83 9.84 -6.45
C ALA A 124 2.75 9.23 -5.53
N THR A 125 1.90 8.32 -6.02
CA THR A 125 0.81 7.68 -5.23
C THR A 125 1.33 6.91 -4.02
N ILE A 126 2.55 6.36 -4.07
CA ILE A 126 3.20 5.72 -2.90
C ILE A 126 3.35 6.71 -1.75
N GLY A 127 3.65 7.98 -2.03
CA GLY A 127 3.77 9.03 -1.02
C GLY A 127 2.47 9.26 -0.25
N GLN A 128 1.32 9.13 -0.91
CA GLN A 128 -0.01 9.26 -0.28
C GLN A 128 -0.33 8.09 0.66
N LEU A 129 0.36 6.97 0.54
CA LEU A 129 0.20 5.78 1.39
C LEU A 129 1.18 5.76 2.58
N SER A 130 2.14 6.70 2.63
CA SER A 130 3.17 6.78 3.68
C SER A 130 2.60 6.94 5.10
N ASP A 131 1.46 7.62 5.21
CA ASP A 131 0.82 7.95 6.48
C ASP A 131 -0.02 6.81 7.10
N ILE A 132 -0.13 5.68 6.40
CA ILE A 132 -1.01 4.56 6.80
C ILE A 132 -0.30 3.63 7.77
N ASP A 133 0.86 3.12 7.35
CA ASP A 133 1.69 2.18 8.09
C ASP A 133 3.12 2.22 7.54
N ALA A 134 4.11 2.30 8.44
CA ALA A 134 5.52 2.38 8.06
C ALA A 134 6.00 1.12 7.32
N SER A 135 5.51 -0.06 7.71
CA SER A 135 5.89 -1.34 7.08
C SER A 135 5.33 -1.43 5.66
N LEU A 136 4.08 -1.02 5.46
CA LEU A 136 3.48 -0.94 4.12
C LEU A 136 4.28 0.00 3.22
N TYR A 137 4.58 1.20 3.71
CA TYR A 137 5.36 2.17 2.96
C TYR A 137 6.75 1.65 2.61
N ALA A 138 7.45 1.03 3.57
CA ALA A 138 8.75 0.42 3.34
C ALA A 138 8.69 -0.65 2.25
N HIS A 139 7.68 -1.54 2.26
CA HIS A 139 7.55 -2.56 1.22
C HIS A 139 7.25 -1.95 -0.16
N LEU A 140 6.35 -0.97 -0.25
CA LEU A 140 6.05 -0.28 -1.53
C LEU A 140 7.28 0.45 -2.08
N PHE A 141 7.99 1.17 -1.21
CA PHE A 141 9.17 1.94 -1.58
C PHE A 141 10.31 1.01 -2.04
N GLN A 142 10.60 -0.05 -1.28
CA GLN A 142 11.62 -1.03 -1.66
C GLN A 142 11.24 -1.77 -2.94
N CYS A 143 9.97 -2.15 -3.10
CA CYS A 143 9.47 -2.76 -4.32
C CYS A 143 9.75 -1.87 -5.54
N ARG A 144 9.45 -0.57 -5.44
CA ARG A 144 9.71 0.42 -6.50
C ARG A 144 11.20 0.52 -6.82
N MET A 145 12.03 0.73 -5.79
CA MET A 145 13.48 0.89 -5.93
C MET A 145 14.11 -0.33 -6.60
N ILE A 146 13.82 -1.53 -6.10
CA ILE A 146 14.37 -2.78 -6.63
C ILE A 146 13.87 -3.03 -8.05
N HIS A 147 12.59 -2.76 -8.33
CA HIS A 147 12.05 -2.90 -9.68
C HIS A 147 12.74 -1.97 -10.68
N GLN A 148 13.04 -0.74 -10.27
CA GLN A 148 13.75 0.21 -11.13
C GLN A 148 15.16 -0.28 -11.46
N VAL A 149 15.93 -0.69 -10.45
CA VAL A 149 17.28 -1.27 -10.63
C VAL A 149 17.22 -2.52 -11.51
N PHE A 150 16.21 -3.36 -11.31
CA PHE A 150 15.99 -4.55 -12.13
C PHE A 150 15.73 -4.20 -13.60
N GLU A 151 14.83 -3.24 -13.90
CA GLU A 151 14.56 -2.84 -15.29
C GLU A 151 15.78 -2.21 -15.97
N GLU A 152 16.53 -1.36 -15.25
CA GLU A 152 17.78 -0.79 -15.73
C GLU A 152 18.80 -1.91 -16.07
N GLY A 153 18.95 -2.89 -15.18
CA GLY A 153 19.83 -4.03 -15.42
C GLY A 153 19.38 -4.94 -16.58
N MET A 154 18.07 -5.14 -16.74
CA MET A 154 17.50 -5.86 -17.89
C MET A 154 17.77 -5.14 -19.22
N GLU A 155 17.72 -3.81 -19.24
CA GLU A 155 18.00 -3.02 -20.43
C GLU A 155 19.49 -3.05 -20.79
N VAL A 156 20.39 -2.90 -19.81
CA VAL A 156 21.84 -3.05 -20.01
C VAL A 156 22.16 -4.44 -20.58
N ARG A 157 21.54 -5.48 -20.03
CA ARG A 157 21.67 -6.86 -20.54
C ARG A 157 21.21 -6.98 -21.99
N ARG A 158 20.09 -6.35 -22.36
CA ARG A 158 19.56 -6.36 -23.73
C ARG A 158 20.49 -5.64 -24.70
N VAL A 159 20.99 -4.46 -24.34
CA VAL A 159 21.97 -3.70 -25.14
C VAL A 159 23.25 -4.51 -25.34
N ARG A 160 23.78 -5.14 -24.28
CA ARG A 160 24.95 -6.03 -24.37
C ARG A 160 24.69 -7.20 -25.31
N HIS A 161 23.54 -7.85 -25.22
CA HIS A 161 23.19 -8.96 -26.10
C HIS A 161 23.08 -8.52 -27.56
N GLY A 162 22.48 -7.36 -27.83
CA GLY A 162 22.43 -6.75 -29.15
C GLY A 162 23.83 -6.45 -29.70
N ALA A 163 24.67 -5.78 -28.91
CA ALA A 163 26.05 -5.46 -29.29
C ALA A 163 26.88 -6.72 -29.61
N MET A 164 26.71 -7.80 -28.85
CA MET A 164 27.36 -9.09 -29.13
C MET A 164 26.88 -9.72 -30.44
N MET A 165 25.63 -9.54 -30.83
CA MET A 165 25.07 -10.07 -32.08
C MET A 165 25.47 -9.25 -33.30
N THR A 166 25.78 -7.96 -33.12
CA THR A 166 26.21 -7.04 -34.20
C THR A 166 27.72 -6.91 -34.32
N LEU A 167 28.49 -7.50 -33.41
CA LEU A 167 29.95 -7.50 -33.44
C LEU A 167 30.44 -8.25 -34.69
N SER A 168 30.78 -7.48 -35.72
CA SER A 168 31.67 -7.92 -36.79
C SER A 168 33.02 -8.28 -36.17
N PHE A 169 33.52 -9.49 -36.41
CA PHE A 169 34.90 -9.87 -36.07
C PHE A 169 35.90 -9.19 -37.01
N ASP A 170 35.78 -7.88 -37.22
CA ASP A 170 36.80 -7.10 -37.91
C ASP A 170 37.83 -6.63 -36.86
N PRO A 171 39.08 -7.14 -36.90
CA PRO A 171 40.11 -6.81 -35.92
C PRO A 171 40.51 -5.32 -35.90
N ARG A 172 40.05 -4.51 -36.88
CA ARG A 172 40.26 -3.06 -36.92
C ARG A 172 39.19 -2.25 -36.20
N ASP A 173 38.01 -2.85 -35.96
CA ASP A 173 36.88 -2.18 -35.33
C ASP A 173 36.87 -2.48 -33.82
N ARG A 174 37.80 -1.84 -33.09
CA ARG A 174 37.84 -1.86 -31.60
C ARG A 174 36.71 -1.01 -30.98
N SER A 175 35.57 -0.90 -31.64
CA SER A 175 34.51 0.02 -31.26
C SER A 175 33.68 -0.56 -30.10
N ALA A 176 33.72 0.19 -28.99
CA ALA A 176 32.91 0.09 -27.77
C ALA A 176 32.81 -1.32 -27.13
N MET A 177 33.65 -1.57 -26.12
CA MET A 177 33.44 -2.68 -25.19
C MET A 177 31.99 -2.59 -24.65
N PRO A 178 31.19 -3.66 -24.79
CA PRO A 178 29.80 -3.61 -24.36
C PRO A 178 29.71 -3.34 -22.85
N PRO A 179 28.66 -2.65 -22.39
CA PRO A 179 28.52 -2.31 -20.98
C PRO A 179 28.52 -3.57 -20.10
N GLU A 180 29.15 -3.47 -18.93
CA GLU A 180 29.19 -4.55 -17.96
C GLU A 180 27.78 -4.77 -17.39
N ALA A 181 27.11 -5.82 -17.87
CA ALA A 181 25.78 -6.17 -17.38
C ALA A 181 25.88 -6.90 -16.03
N PRO A 182 24.97 -6.62 -15.08
CA PRO A 182 24.91 -7.38 -13.84
C PRO A 182 24.67 -8.87 -14.14
N PRO A 183 25.21 -9.77 -13.31
CA PRO A 183 25.04 -11.21 -13.52
C PRO A 183 23.56 -11.61 -13.40
N ASP A 184 23.12 -12.57 -14.23
CA ASP A 184 21.72 -13.04 -14.25
C ASP A 184 21.25 -13.53 -12.86
N ARG A 185 22.17 -14.06 -12.04
CA ARG A 185 21.91 -14.43 -10.64
C ARG A 185 21.48 -13.25 -9.76
N GLN A 186 22.12 -12.10 -9.93
CA GLN A 186 21.77 -10.88 -9.19
C GLN A 186 20.42 -10.34 -9.67
N LEU A 187 20.23 -10.21 -10.98
CA LEU A 187 18.95 -9.76 -11.55
C LEU A 187 17.78 -10.64 -11.10
N TYR A 188 17.98 -11.96 -11.04
CA TYR A 188 16.95 -12.88 -10.61
C TYR A 188 16.68 -12.79 -9.11
N ALA A 189 17.71 -12.57 -8.30
CA ALA A 189 17.56 -12.30 -6.87
C ALA A 189 16.78 -11.01 -6.61
N ASP A 190 17.11 -9.93 -7.34
CA ASP A 190 16.42 -8.64 -7.26
C ASP A 190 14.95 -8.78 -7.67
N TRP A 191 14.67 -9.51 -8.75
CA TRP A 191 13.30 -9.83 -9.15
C TRP A 191 12.52 -10.56 -8.04
N ARG A 192 13.10 -11.61 -7.46
CA ARG A 192 12.45 -12.36 -6.36
C ARG A 192 12.22 -11.49 -5.13
N LEU A 193 13.16 -10.62 -4.82
CA LEU A 193 13.05 -9.66 -3.71
C LEU A 193 11.92 -8.66 -3.98
N CYS A 194 11.85 -8.11 -5.19
CA CYS A 194 10.77 -7.23 -5.64
C CYS A 194 9.39 -7.90 -5.50
N VAL A 195 9.24 -9.13 -6.00
CA VAL A 195 8.00 -9.93 -5.88
C VAL A 195 7.61 -10.15 -4.41
N GLU A 196 8.59 -10.37 -3.53
CA GLU A 196 8.32 -10.55 -2.11
C GLU A 196 7.81 -9.27 -1.46
N HIS A 197 8.46 -8.13 -1.74
CA HIS A 197 7.97 -6.83 -1.28
C HIS A 197 6.57 -6.54 -1.83
N ALA A 198 6.27 -6.90 -3.07
CA ALA A 198 4.94 -6.75 -3.65
C ALA A 198 3.89 -7.64 -2.95
N THR A 199 4.25 -8.88 -2.63
CA THR A 199 3.39 -9.84 -1.91
C THR A 199 3.03 -9.30 -0.52
N LEU A 200 4.03 -8.82 0.22
CA LEU A 200 3.84 -8.26 1.55
C LEU A 200 3.06 -6.93 1.49
N ALA A 201 3.36 -6.06 0.54
CA ALA A 201 2.62 -4.81 0.33
C ALA A 201 1.13 -5.09 0.04
N ASN A 202 0.83 -6.06 -0.83
CA ASN A 202 -0.55 -6.47 -1.12
C ASN A 202 -1.27 -6.98 0.14
N TYR A 203 -0.59 -7.81 0.94
CA TYR A 203 -1.10 -8.28 2.22
C TYR A 203 -1.43 -7.13 3.18
N PHE A 204 -0.53 -6.16 3.36
CA PHE A 204 -0.77 -5.00 4.23
C PHE A 204 -1.86 -4.06 3.67
N LEU A 205 -1.94 -3.85 2.36
CA LEU A 205 -3.01 -3.05 1.73
C LEU A 205 -4.38 -3.66 2.00
N ASN A 206 -4.53 -4.96 1.78
CA ASN A 206 -5.78 -5.66 2.05
C ASN A 206 -6.20 -5.49 3.52
N ARG A 207 -5.24 -5.61 4.44
CA ARG A 207 -5.51 -5.57 5.88
C ARG A 207 -5.72 -4.17 6.46
N ARG A 208 -5.06 -3.14 5.92
CA ARG A 208 -5.08 -1.77 6.50
C ARG A 208 -5.92 -0.77 5.72
N VAL A 209 -6.18 -1.03 4.44
CA VAL A 209 -6.93 -0.11 3.56
C VAL A 209 -8.27 -0.70 3.14
N PHE A 210 -8.28 -1.94 2.66
CA PHE A 210 -9.49 -2.57 2.12
C PHE A 210 -10.34 -3.30 3.18
N SER A 211 -9.75 -3.65 4.33
CA SER A 211 -10.50 -4.31 5.40
C SER A 211 -11.64 -3.43 5.92
N ARG A 212 -12.78 -4.06 6.21
CA ARG A 212 -13.94 -3.41 6.86
C ARG A 212 -13.70 -3.08 8.35
N TRP A 213 -12.66 -3.67 8.94
CA TRP A 213 -12.39 -3.53 10.37
C TRP A 213 -11.67 -2.21 10.69
N PRO A 214 -11.91 -1.63 11.88
CA PRO A 214 -11.14 -0.49 12.34
C PRO A 214 -9.64 -0.82 12.38
N ARG A 215 -8.82 0.16 12.00
CA ARG A 215 -7.35 -0.01 11.93
C ARG A 215 -6.73 -0.40 13.27
N TRP A 216 -7.27 0.11 14.37
CA TRP A 216 -6.80 -0.20 15.71
C TRP A 216 -7.00 -1.69 16.03
N CYS A 217 -8.14 -2.29 15.66
CA CYS A 217 -8.39 -3.73 15.82
C CYS A 217 -7.33 -4.54 15.05
N GLN A 218 -7.03 -4.15 13.81
CA GLN A 218 -6.04 -4.88 12.99
C GLN A 218 -4.61 -4.73 13.52
N ARG A 219 -4.25 -3.55 14.06
CA ARG A 219 -2.94 -3.34 14.70
C ARG A 219 -2.78 -4.20 15.94
N VAL A 220 -3.78 -4.23 16.82
CA VAL A 220 -3.79 -5.10 18.01
C VAL A 220 -3.74 -6.57 17.57
N ARG A 221 -4.57 -6.92 16.59
CA ARG A 221 -4.47 -8.08 15.67
C ARG A 221 -3.05 -8.61 15.51
N MET A 222 -2.30 -7.83 14.74
CA MET A 222 -0.97 -8.15 14.25
C MET A 222 0.08 -8.14 15.36
N LYS A 223 -0.13 -7.35 16.41
CA LYS A 223 0.79 -7.27 17.55
C LYS A 223 0.65 -8.47 18.50
N CYS A 224 -0.58 -8.91 18.76
CA CYS A 224 -0.86 -10.02 19.67
C CYS A 224 -0.73 -11.40 19.01
N PHE A 225 -1.10 -11.51 17.73
CA PHE A 225 -1.10 -12.78 16.99
C PHE A 225 -0.46 -12.60 15.60
N PRO A 226 0.89 -12.47 15.54
CA PRO A 226 1.60 -12.29 14.28
C PRO A 226 1.52 -13.56 13.43
N ASN A 227 1.04 -13.41 12.20
CA ASN A 227 1.02 -14.50 11.22
C ASN A 227 2.39 -14.67 10.56
N ASP A 228 2.57 -15.74 9.79
CA ASP A 228 3.80 -16.02 9.03
C ASP A 228 4.21 -14.84 8.14
N LEU A 229 3.25 -14.17 7.47
CA LEU A 229 3.53 -12.97 6.66
C LEU A 229 3.97 -11.76 7.49
N ASP A 230 3.46 -11.61 8.72
CA ASP A 230 3.85 -10.53 9.63
C ASP A 230 5.32 -10.74 10.07
N GLN A 231 5.68 -11.99 10.39
CA GLN A 231 7.05 -12.37 10.74
C GLN A 231 8.01 -12.26 9.56
N ARG A 232 7.57 -12.70 8.37
CA ARG A 232 8.34 -12.61 7.12
C ARG A 232 8.65 -11.17 6.75
N SER A 233 7.66 -10.27 6.90
CA SER A 233 7.84 -8.83 6.73
C SER A 233 8.88 -8.26 7.70
N ALA A 234 8.75 -8.54 9.00
CA ALA A 234 9.68 -8.05 9.99
C ALA A 234 11.11 -8.55 9.75
N ALA A 235 11.28 -9.83 9.40
CA ALA A 235 12.57 -10.42 9.07
C ALA A 235 13.18 -9.80 7.80
N LEU A 236 12.37 -9.60 6.75
CA LEU A 236 12.82 -9.01 5.50
C LEU A 236 13.24 -7.55 5.68
N LEU A 237 12.45 -6.74 6.39
CA LEU A 237 12.79 -5.34 6.65
C LEU A 237 14.02 -5.19 7.56
N LYS A 238 14.25 -6.14 8.46
CA LYS A 238 15.42 -6.13 9.35
C LYS A 238 16.70 -6.59 8.65
N SER A 239 16.63 -7.64 7.85
CA SER A 239 17.81 -8.29 7.25
C SER A 239 18.11 -7.84 5.82
N GLY A 240 17.13 -7.29 5.10
CA GLY A 240 17.22 -7.00 3.67
C GLY A 240 17.31 -8.23 2.78
N THR A 241 17.21 -9.45 3.34
CA THR A 241 17.40 -10.71 2.59
C THR A 241 16.13 -11.56 2.62
N LEU A 242 15.90 -12.28 1.52
CA LEU A 242 14.76 -13.19 1.43
C LEU A 242 14.87 -14.26 2.52
N PRO A 243 13.87 -14.41 3.40
CA PRO A 243 13.87 -15.49 4.36
C PRO A 243 13.78 -16.83 3.63
N ALA A 244 14.53 -17.82 4.14
CA ALA A 244 14.48 -19.19 3.63
C ALA A 244 13.01 -19.67 3.55
N PRO A 245 12.64 -20.45 2.51
CA PRO A 245 11.28 -20.94 2.37
C PRO A 245 10.86 -21.65 3.65
N SER A 246 9.78 -21.15 4.28
CA SER A 246 9.26 -21.76 5.50
C SER A 246 8.80 -23.18 5.19
N PRO A 247 9.18 -24.20 5.98
CA PRO A 247 8.84 -25.60 5.72
C PRO A 247 7.33 -25.87 5.69
N ARG A 248 6.50 -24.97 6.23
CA ARG A 248 5.03 -25.08 6.19
C ARG A 248 4.40 -24.84 4.82
N ALA A 249 5.05 -24.10 3.91
CA ALA A 249 4.49 -23.82 2.59
C ALA A 249 4.57 -25.00 1.62
N SER A 250 5.32 -26.06 1.97
CA SER A 250 5.45 -27.27 1.16
C SER A 250 4.39 -28.34 1.47
N ALA A 251 3.51 -28.11 2.44
CA ALA A 251 2.35 -28.96 2.68
C ALA A 251 1.19 -28.44 1.82
N ALA A 252 1.19 -28.81 0.54
CA ALA A 252 -0.04 -28.79 -0.25
C ALA A 252 -1.10 -29.61 0.50
N PRO A 253 -2.38 -29.17 0.56
CA PRO A 253 -3.43 -30.03 1.08
C PRO A 253 -3.50 -31.24 0.15
N ALA A 254 -3.24 -32.43 0.71
CA ALA A 254 -3.55 -33.68 0.03
C ALA A 254 -5.02 -33.60 -0.38
N ALA A 255 -5.26 -33.57 -1.69
CA ALA A 255 -6.60 -33.67 -2.23
C ALA A 255 -7.15 -35.03 -1.78
N THR A 256 -8.04 -35.01 -0.79
CA THR A 256 -8.91 -36.14 -0.50
C THR A 256 -9.93 -36.22 -1.63
N ALA A 257 -9.73 -37.20 -2.51
CA ALA A 257 -10.78 -37.76 -3.34
C ALA A 257 -11.67 -38.67 -2.48
#